data_AF-A0A1Y3QZN8-F1
#
_entry.id   AF-A0A1Y3QZN8-F1
#
_cell.length_a   1.000
_cell.length_b   1.000
_cell.length_c   1.000
_cell.angle_alpha   90.00
_cell.angle_beta   90.00
_cell.angle_gamma   90.00
#
_symmetry.space_group_name_H-M   'P 1'
#
loop_
_entity.id
_entity.type
_entity.pdbx_description
1 polymer ?
#
loop_
_entity_poly.entity_id
_entity_poly.type
_entity_poly.pdbx_seq_one_letter_code
_entity_poly.pdbx_strand_id
1 'polypeptide(L)'
;MFSARILWAVKILLVLHKASEAGTPLMKGRELQAACVGPDADTYIYRRTLRELAAKTDYLICVFQSGRTFYQWNPNHRPTLHDLICRLDGGMHEVSHTFWTYENTRTMQPLQKVCKEYDNLIQTYLSEIYIEELESPALFRQSRFRLPQATPQVTGDTGTGSL
;
A
#
# COMPACT_ATOMS: atom_id res chain seq x y z
N MET A 1 -3.97 9.01 -2.91
CA MET A 1 -2.53 9.08 -2.56
C MET A 1 -2.31 8.22 -1.32
N PHE A 2 -1.28 7.36 -1.28
CA PHE A 2 -1.04 6.53 -0.10
C PHE A 2 -0.68 7.40 1.11
N SER A 3 -1.39 7.21 2.22
CA SER A 3 -1.04 7.88 3.47
C SER A 3 0.23 7.26 4.05
N ALA A 4 0.96 8.03 4.87
CA ALA A 4 2.13 7.52 5.59
C ALA A 4 1.77 6.27 6.42
N ARG A 5 0.54 6.22 6.93
CA ARG A 5 0.01 5.05 7.66
C ARG A 5 0.01 3.80 6.80
N ILE A 6 -0.50 3.87 5.56
CA ILE A 6 -0.52 2.70 4.66
C ILE A 6 0.90 2.24 4.34
N LEU A 7 1.83 3.16 4.09
CA LEU A 7 3.23 2.81 3.82
C LEU A 7 3.86 2.05 5.00
N TRP A 8 3.63 2.52 6.23
CA TRP A 8 4.08 1.84 7.44
C TRP A 8 3.40 0.48 7.63
N ALA A 9 2.11 0.38 7.33
CA ALA A 9 1.35 -0.86 7.44
C ALA A 9 1.90 -1.93 6.48
N VAL A 10 2.14 -1.57 5.22
CA VAL A 10 2.79 -2.44 4.22
C VAL A 10 4.15 -2.90 4.73
N LYS A 11 5.00 -1.99 5.23
CA LYS A 11 6.33 -2.34 5.73
C LYS A 11 6.29 -3.33 6.90
N ILE A 12 5.38 -3.13 7.85
CA ILE A 12 5.19 -4.03 9.00
C ILE A 12 4.79 -5.43 8.53
N LEU A 13 3.79 -5.50 7.66
CA LEU A 13 3.25 -6.75 7.15
C LEU A 13 4.29 -7.54 6.37
N LEU A 14 5.09 -6.87 5.53
CA LEU A 14 6.19 -7.48 4.79
C LEU A 14 7.25 -8.09 5.69
N VAL A 15 7.68 -7.37 6.74
CA VAL A 15 8.66 -7.89 7.71
C VAL A 15 8.13 -9.12 8.43
N LEU A 16 6.86 -9.11 8.84
CA LEU A 16 6.23 -10.26 9.50
C LEU A 16 6.08 -11.45 8.55
N HIS A 17 5.67 -11.21 7.31
CA HIS A 17 5.58 -12.24 6.27
C HIS A 17 6.94 -12.91 6.04
N LYS A 18 7.99 -12.11 5.87
CA LYS A 18 9.36 -12.61 5.70
C LYS A 18 9.87 -13.42 6.91
N ALA A 19 9.55 -12.98 8.12
CA ALA A 19 9.90 -13.72 9.32
C ALA A 19 9.16 -15.07 9.39
N SER A 20 7.89 -15.09 8.98
CA SER A 20 7.09 -16.32 8.85
C SER A 20 7.70 -17.30 7.83
N GLU A 21 8.05 -16.82 6.63
CA GLU A 21 8.72 -17.61 5.58
C GLU A 21 10.09 -18.14 6.01
N ALA A 22 10.83 -17.37 6.81
CA ALA A 22 12.12 -17.80 7.37
C ALA A 22 12.00 -18.78 8.56
N GLY A 23 10.79 -19.23 8.91
CA GLY A 23 10.56 -20.15 10.03
C GLY A 23 10.65 -19.50 11.42
N THR A 24 10.65 -18.16 11.49
CA THR A 24 10.61 -17.38 12.75
C THR A 24 9.28 -16.63 12.84
N PRO A 25 8.15 -17.34 13.05
CA PRO A 25 6.81 -16.75 12.89
C PRO A 25 6.46 -15.72 13.97
N LEU A 26 7.19 -15.71 15.10
CA LEU A 26 6.86 -14.90 16.26
C LEU A 26 7.98 -13.88 16.55
N MET A 27 7.70 -12.60 16.28
CA MET A 27 8.66 -11.51 16.49
C MET A 27 8.32 -10.70 17.75
N LYS A 28 9.33 -10.36 18.57
CA LYS A 28 9.12 -9.42 19.69
C LYS A 28 8.85 -8.02 19.15
N GLY A 29 8.01 -7.24 19.84
CA GLY A 29 7.70 -5.87 19.44
C GLY A 29 8.94 -4.98 19.19
N ARG A 30 10.01 -5.12 20.01
CA ARG A 30 11.28 -4.39 19.79
C ARG A 30 12.04 -4.86 18.55
N GLU A 31 12.03 -6.16 18.27
CA GLU A 31 12.69 -6.75 17.09
C GLU A 31 11.96 -6.32 15.82
N LEU A 32 10.62 -6.37 15.83
CA LEU A 32 9.79 -5.89 14.73
C LEU A 32 10.03 -4.39 14.46
N GLN A 33 10.12 -3.58 15.52
CA GLN A 33 10.41 -2.15 15.38
C GLN A 33 11.78 -1.92 14.74
N ALA A 34 12.83 -2.60 15.23
CA ALA A 34 14.17 -2.49 14.68
C ALA A 34 14.28 -2.95 13.21
N ALA A 35 13.47 -3.92 12.81
CA ALA A 35 13.40 -4.40 11.43
C ALA A 35 12.62 -3.44 10.49
N CYS A 36 11.71 -2.63 11.04
CA CYS A 36 10.89 -1.69 10.27
C CYS A 36 11.49 -0.27 10.22
N VAL A 37 12.17 0.15 11.29
CA VAL A 37 12.54 1.55 11.55
C VAL A 37 14.06 1.64 11.72
N GLY A 38 14.70 2.62 11.06
CA GLY A 38 16.11 2.92 11.26
C GLY A 38 16.42 3.46 12.67
N PRO A 39 17.68 3.44 13.10
CA PRO A 39 18.07 3.77 14.48
C PRO A 39 17.61 5.15 14.99
N ASP A 40 17.36 6.12 14.11
CA ASP A 40 16.98 7.50 14.46
C ASP A 40 15.59 7.93 13.96
N ALA A 41 14.79 7.00 13.42
CA ALA A 41 13.50 7.37 12.83
C ALA A 41 12.39 7.52 13.89
N ASP A 42 11.48 8.47 13.66
CA ASP A 42 10.31 8.68 14.53
C ASP A 42 9.43 7.43 14.56
N THR A 43 9.35 6.83 15.73
CA THR A 43 8.63 5.59 16.01
C THR A 43 7.15 5.82 16.36
N TYR A 44 6.71 7.07 16.49
CA TYR A 44 5.33 7.40 16.83
C TYR A 44 4.35 6.87 15.79
N ILE A 45 4.56 7.19 14.51
CA ILE A 45 3.68 6.74 13.42
C ILE A 45 3.72 5.21 13.31
N TYR A 46 4.90 4.59 13.39
CA TYR A 46 5.04 3.13 13.42
C TYR A 46 4.18 2.49 14.53
N ARG A 47 4.32 2.95 15.79
CA ARG A 47 3.59 2.38 16.92
C ARG A 47 2.09 2.57 16.78
N ARG A 48 1.66 3.74 16.29
CA ARG A 48 0.24 4.01 16.06
C ARG A 48 -0.31 3.10 14.97
N THR A 49 0.38 3.00 13.84
CA THR A 49 0.00 2.13 12.74
C THR A 49 -0.08 0.68 13.19
N LEU A 50 0.92 0.15 13.93
CA LEU A 50 0.91 -1.23 14.42
C LEU A 50 -0.31 -1.54 15.31
N ARG A 51 -0.67 -0.62 16.21
CA ARG A 51 -1.88 -0.75 17.04
C ARG A 51 -3.15 -0.74 16.21
N GLU A 52 -3.26 0.19 15.27
CA GLU A 52 -4.43 0.29 14.39
C GLU A 52 -4.55 -0.95 13.49
N LEU A 53 -3.43 -1.50 12.99
CA LEU A 53 -3.37 -2.74 12.22
C LEU A 53 -3.91 -3.91 13.04
N ALA A 54 -3.38 -4.11 14.26
CA ALA A 54 -3.82 -5.16 15.16
C ALA A 54 -5.28 -5.02 15.61
N ALA A 55 -5.82 -3.80 15.63
CA ALA A 55 -7.18 -3.52 16.08
C ALA A 55 -8.23 -3.56 14.96
N LYS A 56 -7.86 -3.19 13.73
CA LYS A 56 -8.78 -3.04 12.59
C LYS A 56 -8.71 -4.18 11.58
N THR A 57 -7.68 -5.03 11.66
CA THR A 57 -7.47 -6.12 10.70
C THR A 57 -7.04 -7.41 11.40
N ASP A 58 -7.25 -8.53 10.73
CA ASP A 58 -6.82 -9.86 11.17
C ASP A 58 -5.53 -10.32 10.46
N TYR A 59 -4.81 -9.38 9.82
CA TYR A 59 -3.62 -9.70 9.00
C TYR A 59 -2.40 -10.08 9.82
N LEU A 60 -2.37 -9.69 11.10
CA LEU A 60 -1.35 -10.10 12.05
C LEU A 60 -2.00 -10.63 13.32
N ILE A 61 -1.30 -11.54 13.99
CA ILE A 61 -1.69 -12.10 15.28
C ILE A 61 -0.82 -11.42 16.33
N CYS A 62 -1.48 -10.80 17.32
CA CYS A 62 -0.83 -10.22 18.48
C CYS A 62 -0.95 -11.18 19.66
N VAL A 63 0.19 -11.63 20.19
CA VAL A 63 0.26 -12.58 21.30
C VAL A 63 0.93 -11.93 22.50
N PHE A 64 0.28 -12.00 23.66
CA PHE A 64 0.87 -11.52 24.92
C PHE A 64 1.34 -12.70 25.76
N GLN A 65 2.65 -12.77 26.02
CA GLN A 65 3.27 -13.85 26.81
C GLN A 65 4.26 -13.25 27.81
N SER A 66 4.09 -13.57 29.09
CA SER A 66 5.04 -13.21 30.16
C SER A 66 5.42 -11.71 30.20
N GLY A 67 4.43 -10.83 30.05
CA GLY A 67 4.65 -9.38 30.07
C GLY A 67 5.21 -8.80 28.76
N ARG A 68 5.34 -9.60 27.70
CA ARG A 68 5.89 -9.20 26.40
C ARG A 68 4.86 -9.40 25.30
N THR A 69 4.85 -8.46 24.35
CA THR A 69 4.02 -8.53 23.15
C THR A 69 4.83 -9.07 21.98
N PHE A 70 4.24 -10.05 21.30
CA PHE A 70 4.76 -10.67 20.11
C PHE A 70 3.78 -10.48 18.96
N TYR A 71 4.32 -10.40 17.76
CA TYR A 71 3.55 -10.22 16.54
C TYR A 71 3.92 -11.31 15.54
N GLN A 72 2.92 -11.81 14.84
CA GLN A 72 3.06 -12.88 13.86
C GLN A 72 2.23 -12.54 12.62
N TRP A 73 2.73 -12.90 11.43
CA TRP A 73 1.93 -12.89 10.21
C TRP A 73 0.79 -13.91 10.30
N ASN A 74 -0.43 -13.54 9.90
CA ASN A 74 -1.54 -14.49 9.87
C ASN A 74 -1.58 -15.23 8.51
N PRO A 75 -1.19 -16.52 8.43
CA PRO A 75 -1.15 -17.25 7.17
C PRO A 75 -2.54 -17.51 6.56
N ASN A 76 -3.61 -17.36 7.36
CA ASN A 76 -4.98 -17.55 6.89
C ASN A 76 -5.49 -16.37 6.06
N HIS A 77 -4.75 -15.26 6.00
CA HIS A 77 -5.13 -14.06 5.29
C HIS A 77 -4.10 -13.72 4.22
N ARG A 78 -4.61 -13.34 3.04
CA ARG A 78 -3.81 -12.87 1.92
C ARG A 78 -4.25 -11.46 1.52
N PRO A 79 -3.89 -10.42 2.29
CA PRO A 79 -4.42 -9.07 2.09
C PRO A 79 -3.95 -8.46 0.77
N THR A 80 -4.86 -7.74 0.11
CA THR A 80 -4.54 -6.86 -1.02
C THR A 80 -4.23 -5.45 -0.55
N LEU A 81 -3.57 -4.64 -1.38
CA LEU A 81 -3.34 -3.22 -1.09
C LEU A 81 -4.67 -2.46 -0.93
N HIS A 82 -5.67 -2.79 -1.75
CA HIS A 82 -6.99 -2.18 -1.65
C HIS A 82 -7.64 -2.44 -0.29
N ASP A 83 -7.68 -3.70 0.16
CA ASP A 83 -8.30 -4.06 1.43
C ASP A 83 -7.63 -3.38 2.62
N LEU A 84 -6.29 -3.27 2.58
CA LEU A 84 -5.52 -2.58 3.61
C LEU A 84 -5.89 -1.09 3.70
N ILE A 85 -6.03 -0.41 2.56
CA ILE A 85 -6.43 1.01 2.52
C ILE A 85 -7.84 1.18 3.07
N CYS A 86 -8.79 0.34 2.62
CA CYS A 86 -10.16 0.40 3.10
C CYS A 86 -10.26 0.21 4.61
N ARG A 87 -9.52 -0.75 5.17
CA ARG A 87 -9.57 -1.06 6.60
C ARG A 87 -8.91 0.01 7.47
N LEU A 88 -7.77 0.57 7.04
CA LEU A 88 -7.01 1.51 7.87
C LEU A 88 -7.47 2.96 7.72
N ASP A 89 -7.72 3.40 6.48
CA ASP A 89 -8.06 4.79 6.16
C ASP A 89 -9.57 4.99 5.91
N GLY A 90 -10.41 3.96 6.10
CA GLY A 90 -11.86 4.05 5.89
C GLY A 90 -12.28 4.07 4.41
N GLY A 91 -11.32 3.84 3.51
CA GLY A 91 -11.49 3.96 2.07
C GLY A 91 -11.42 5.41 1.59
N MET A 92 -11.24 5.61 0.28
CA MET A 92 -11.18 6.95 -0.33
C MET A 92 -12.52 7.72 -0.33
N HIS A 93 -13.54 7.21 0.37
CA HIS A 93 -14.93 7.67 0.25
C HIS A 93 -15.34 8.78 1.24
N GLU A 94 -14.66 8.95 2.38
CA GLU A 94 -15.13 9.88 3.43
C GLU A 94 -15.10 11.36 2.99
N VAL A 95 -14.13 11.76 2.16
CA VAL A 95 -14.04 13.15 1.67
C VAL A 95 -15.07 13.42 0.56
N SER A 96 -15.39 12.40 -0.24
CA SER A 96 -16.30 12.50 -1.37
C SER A 96 -17.76 12.70 -0.94
N HIS A 97 -18.19 12.10 0.17
CA HIS A 97 -19.56 12.25 0.67
C HIS A 97 -19.91 13.66 1.13
N THR A 98 -18.93 14.41 1.64
CA THR A 98 -19.12 15.81 2.07
C THR A 98 -19.30 16.74 0.87
N PHE A 99 -18.68 16.42 -0.28
CA PHE A 99 -18.71 17.24 -1.49
C PHE A 99 -19.90 16.91 -2.40
N TRP A 100 -20.23 15.62 -2.57
CA TRP A 100 -21.32 15.16 -3.45
C TRP A 100 -22.70 15.29 -2.81
N THR A 101 -23.11 16.51 -2.51
CA THR A 101 -24.50 16.82 -2.13
C THR A 101 -25.46 16.52 -3.29
N TYR A 102 -26.78 16.49 -3.02
CA TYR A 102 -27.79 16.30 -4.07
C TYR A 102 -27.67 17.36 -5.18
N GLU A 103 -27.47 18.62 -4.81
CA GLU A 103 -27.32 19.73 -5.73
C GLU A 103 -26.06 19.59 -6.59
N ASN A 104 -24.91 19.32 -5.97
CA ASN A 104 -23.64 19.13 -6.68
C ASN A 104 -23.65 17.90 -7.59
N THR A 105 -24.29 16.82 -7.16
CA THR A 105 -24.48 15.62 -7.98
C THR A 105 -25.25 15.94 -9.25
N ARG A 106 -26.27 16.80 -9.18
CA ARG A 106 -27.10 17.17 -10.34
C ARG A 106 -26.38 18.13 -11.28
N THR A 107 -25.65 19.12 -10.76
CA THR A 107 -24.97 20.14 -11.58
C THR A 107 -23.65 19.65 -12.16
N MET A 108 -22.98 18.70 -11.51
CA MET A 108 -21.65 18.22 -11.87
C MET A 108 -21.62 16.73 -12.26
N GLN A 109 -22.72 16.20 -12.81
CA GLN A 109 -22.81 14.80 -13.25
C GLN A 109 -21.62 14.32 -14.09
N PRO A 110 -21.08 15.09 -15.07
CA PRO A 110 -19.92 14.65 -15.84
C PRO A 110 -18.68 14.42 -14.97
N LEU A 111 -18.40 15.34 -14.04
CA LEU A 111 -17.27 15.19 -13.12
C LEU A 111 -17.47 14.01 -12.17
N GLN A 112 -18.70 13.84 -11.66
CA GLN A 112 -19.01 12.71 -10.78
C GLN A 112 -18.77 11.37 -11.49
N LYS A 113 -19.13 11.27 -12.77
CA LYS A 113 -18.88 10.07 -13.58
C LYS A 113 -17.38 9.81 -13.72
N VAL A 114 -16.59 10.82 -14.07
CA VAL A 114 -15.13 10.70 -14.18
C VAL A 114 -14.50 10.26 -12.86
N CYS A 115 -14.90 10.85 -11.73
CA CYS A 115 -14.40 10.45 -10.41
C CYS A 115 -14.74 8.99 -10.09
N LYS A 116 -15.97 8.53 -10.35
CA LYS A 116 -16.36 7.14 -10.14
C LYS A 116 -15.57 6.17 -11.01
N GLU A 117 -15.35 6.50 -12.27
CA GLU A 117 -14.53 5.68 -13.17
C GLU A 117 -13.07 5.60 -12.69
N TYR A 118 -12.51 6.72 -12.26
CA TYR A 118 -11.16 6.78 -11.68
C TYR A 118 -11.05 5.93 -10.40
N ASP A 119 -11.99 6.06 -9.48
CA ASP A 119 -12.02 5.29 -8.23
C ASP A 119 -12.13 3.78 -8.52
N ASN A 120 -13.00 3.39 -9.46
CA ASN A 120 -13.16 1.99 -9.89
C ASN A 120 -11.86 1.43 -10.51
N LEU A 121 -11.18 2.21 -11.35
CA LEU A 121 -9.91 1.81 -11.96
C LEU A 121 -8.83 1.60 -10.90
N ILE A 122 -8.70 2.53 -9.95
CA ILE A 122 -7.75 2.41 -8.85
C ILE A 122 -8.08 1.23 -7.96
N GLN A 123 -9.36 1.06 -7.59
CA GLN A 123 -9.79 -0.07 -6.79
C GLN A 123 -9.44 -1.39 -7.46
N THR A 124 -9.74 -1.53 -8.76
CA THR A 124 -9.44 -2.74 -9.53
C THR A 124 -7.94 -3.01 -9.53
N TYR A 125 -7.14 -1.99 -9.85
CA TYR A 125 -5.69 -2.10 -9.87
C TYR A 125 -5.09 -2.50 -8.52
N LEU A 126 -5.53 -1.88 -7.42
CA LEU A 126 -5.00 -2.16 -6.08
C LEU A 126 -5.50 -3.49 -5.50
N SER A 127 -6.66 -3.97 -5.94
CA SER A 127 -7.21 -5.28 -5.55
C SER A 127 -6.42 -6.44 -6.16
N GLU A 128 -5.69 -6.20 -7.25
CA GLU A 128 -4.83 -7.20 -7.88
C GLU A 128 -3.44 -7.31 -7.24
N ILE A 129 -3.08 -6.41 -6.32
CA ILE A 129 -1.75 -6.38 -5.71
C ILE A 129 -1.82 -6.91 -4.29
N TYR A 130 -1.26 -8.10 -4.08
CA TYR A 130 -1.14 -8.72 -2.75
C TYR A 130 0.08 -8.18 -2.00
N ILE A 131 -0.04 -8.02 -0.68
CA ILE A 131 1.04 -7.45 0.14
C ILE A 131 2.33 -8.26 0.03
N GLU A 132 2.25 -9.58 0.11
CA GLU A 132 3.41 -10.49 0.01
C GLU A 132 4.13 -10.41 -1.35
N GLU A 133 3.43 -10.04 -2.42
CA GLU A 133 3.99 -9.94 -3.77
C GLU A 133 4.89 -8.71 -3.90
N LEU A 134 4.73 -7.68 -3.04
CA LEU A 134 5.52 -6.45 -3.03
C LEU A 134 7.01 -6.68 -2.77
N GLU A 135 7.38 -7.81 -2.16
CA GLU A 135 8.78 -8.23 -1.99
C GLU A 135 9.30 -9.12 -3.13
N SER A 136 8.43 -9.68 -3.95
CA SER A 136 8.83 -10.60 -5.00
C SER A 136 9.46 -9.85 -6.18
N PRO A 137 10.65 -10.26 -6.67
CA PRO A 137 11.21 -9.76 -7.94
C PRO A 137 10.25 -9.94 -9.13
N ALA A 138 9.22 -10.77 -8.99
CA ALA A 138 8.16 -10.99 -9.95
C ALA A 138 7.32 -9.73 -10.25
N LEU A 139 7.09 -8.83 -9.28
CA LEU A 139 6.43 -7.54 -9.58
C LEU A 139 7.33 -6.58 -10.35
N PHE A 140 8.65 -6.70 -10.20
CA PHE A 140 9.62 -5.96 -11.02
C PHE A 140 9.70 -6.50 -12.45
N ARG A 141 9.48 -7.81 -12.64
CA ARG A 141 9.48 -8.48 -13.96
C ARG A 141 8.14 -8.40 -14.68
N GLN A 142 7.03 -8.30 -13.96
CA GLN A 142 5.76 -7.94 -14.58
C GLN A 142 5.88 -6.51 -15.10
N SER A 143 5.88 -6.38 -16.42
CA SER A 143 5.89 -5.16 -17.22
C SER A 143 4.82 -4.11 -16.85
N ARG A 144 4.00 -4.35 -15.82
CA ARG A 144 2.94 -3.49 -15.30
C ARG A 144 3.43 -2.28 -14.50
N PHE A 145 4.68 -2.27 -14.04
CA PHE A 145 5.23 -1.18 -13.19
C PHE A 145 6.47 -0.48 -13.80
N ARG A 146 6.85 -0.79 -15.04
CA ARG A 146 7.86 0.01 -15.73
C ARG A 146 7.25 1.39 -16.02
N LEU A 147 7.85 2.46 -15.50
CA LEU A 147 7.60 3.79 -16.06
C LEU A 147 7.85 3.70 -17.58
N PRO A 148 6.96 4.23 -18.42
CA PRO A 148 7.30 4.45 -19.82
C PRO A 148 8.60 5.25 -19.82
N GLN A 149 9.68 4.67 -20.36
CA GLN A 149 10.85 5.47 -20.66
C GLN A 149 10.38 6.51 -21.66
N ALA A 150 10.40 7.78 -21.25
CA ALA A 150 10.29 8.88 -22.20
C ALA A 150 11.50 8.76 -23.13
N THR A 151 11.32 8.11 -24.27
CA THR A 151 12.25 8.24 -25.38
C THR A 151 12.15 9.70 -25.82
N PRO A 152 13.25 10.48 -25.76
CA PRO A 152 13.27 11.74 -26.47
C PRO A 152 13.10 11.39 -27.95
N GLN A 153 11.96 11.74 -28.53
CA GLN A 153 11.84 11.82 -29.98
C GLN A 153 12.73 12.97 -30.44
N VAL A 154 13.97 12.63 -30.81
CA VAL A 154 14.76 13.48 -31.70
C VAL A 154 14.32 13.12 -33.11
N THR A 155 13.46 13.96 -33.66
CA THR A 155 12.98 13.86 -35.05
C THR A 155 13.66 14.93 -35.87
N GLY A 156 14.43 14.51 -36.89
CA GLY A 156 14.88 15.31 -38.04
C GLY A 156 16.15 16.16 -37.81
N ASP A 157 17.14 16.24 -38.69
CA ASP A 157 17.19 15.84 -40.10
C ASP A 157 18.63 15.55 -40.56
N THR A 158 18.77 14.45 -41.31
CA THR A 158 19.95 14.17 -42.13
C THR A 158 19.80 14.92 -43.45
N GLY A 159 20.39 16.11 -43.56
CA GLY A 159 20.59 16.79 -44.83
C GLY A 159 21.90 16.34 -45.48
N THR A 160 21.81 15.39 -46.41
CA THR A 160 22.89 15.11 -47.37
C THR A 160 23.06 16.29 -48.32
N GLY A 161 24.25 16.89 -48.35
CA GLY A 161 24.66 17.85 -49.37
C GLY A 161 26.15 17.74 -49.63
N SER A 162 26.53 16.97 -50.65
CA SER A 162 27.83 17.05 -51.31
C SER A 162 27.60 17.58 -52.72
N LEU A 163 28.05 18.82 -52.97
CA LEU A 163 28.86 19.30 -54.09
C LEU A 163 29.11 20.81 -53.91
#